data_AF-A0A7T8LG36-F1
#
_entry.id   AF-A0A7T8LG36-F1
#
_cell.length_a   1.000
_cell.length_b   1.000
_cell.length_c   1.000
_cell.angle_alpha   90.00
_cell.angle_beta   90.00
_cell.angle_gamma   90.00
#
_symmetry.space_group_name_H-M   'P 1'
#
loop_
_entity.id
_entity.type
_entity.pdbx_description
1 polymer ?
#
loop_
_entity_poly.entity_id
_entity_poly.type
_entity_poly.pdbx_seq_one_letter_code
_entity_poly.pdbx_strand_id
1 'polypeptide(L)'
;MTTIAIVTAYFDIGRSQWTSQNGFAPCIERDTDEYMAWFSNLAQLENDMVIFTSPDLKPRIEEIRRGKPTTIVTLDFNKEFHHIRNRIASIQSDVTFRLRTPVEQRGNPEFLSADYVLLCNLKTYFVNKAIRQGLIKDDMVAWIDFGYCRDSDTTNGIKTWSWSFNKEKMHFFTIRRGLKLETLESVYNCMSGNRVYIIGGVLVGALEKWQEFYRLVWHCQKKVLRENIVDDDQGIFLMCYYYRPDMIKLNYLGKNKWFDLFRCKGRRTIRTFFRKMRILCLYK
;
A
#
# COMPACT_ATOMS: atom_id res chain seq x y z
N MET A 1 -14.15 3.35 -21.01
CA MET A 1 -13.28 3.56 -19.82
C MET A 1 -13.02 2.19 -19.23
N THR A 2 -11.80 1.90 -18.79
CA THR A 2 -11.45 0.59 -18.23
C THR A 2 -11.85 0.55 -16.76
N THR A 3 -12.70 -0.41 -16.39
CA THR A 3 -13.00 -0.75 -15.00
C THR A 3 -11.77 -1.36 -14.33
N ILE A 4 -11.68 -1.21 -13.01
CA ILE A 4 -10.50 -1.59 -12.24
C ILE A 4 -10.98 -2.46 -11.08
N ALA A 5 -10.52 -3.71 -11.02
CA ALA A 5 -10.73 -4.55 -9.85
C ALA A 5 -9.90 -4.03 -8.68
N ILE A 6 -10.42 -4.11 -7.46
CA ILE A 6 -9.73 -3.66 -6.25
C ILE A 6 -9.35 -4.88 -5.42
N VAL A 7 -8.08 -4.98 -5.07
CA VAL A 7 -7.59 -5.94 -4.09
C VAL A 7 -7.19 -5.17 -2.84
N THR A 8 -7.58 -5.70 -1.69
CA THR A 8 -7.20 -5.15 -0.39
C THR A 8 -7.03 -6.27 0.62
N ALA A 9 -6.42 -5.97 1.77
CA ALA A 9 -6.33 -6.91 2.87
C ALA A 9 -6.41 -6.18 4.22
N TYR A 10 -6.98 -6.88 5.19
CA TYR A 10 -6.97 -6.45 6.58
C TYR A 10 -6.79 -7.64 7.51
N PHE A 11 -5.87 -7.48 8.45
CA PHE A 11 -5.62 -8.43 9.53
C PHE A 11 -5.39 -7.61 10.78
N ASP A 12 -5.99 -8.00 11.90
CA ASP A 12 -5.69 -7.36 13.18
C ASP A 12 -4.30 -7.78 13.63
N ILE A 13 -3.37 -6.83 13.57
CA ILE A 13 -1.97 -7.00 14.00
C ILE A 13 -1.71 -6.34 15.37
N GLY A 14 -2.78 -6.07 16.13
CA GLY A 14 -2.69 -5.49 17.48
C GLY A 14 -2.40 -4.00 17.50
N ARG A 15 -2.87 -3.25 16.49
CA ARG A 15 -2.63 -1.80 16.38
C ARG A 15 -3.27 -0.97 17.49
N SER A 16 -4.26 -1.50 18.19
CA SER A 16 -4.85 -0.89 19.39
C SER A 16 -3.88 -0.81 20.57
N GLN A 17 -2.76 -1.53 20.51
CA GLN A 17 -1.72 -1.51 21.53
C GLN A 17 -0.54 -0.62 21.17
N TRP A 18 -0.61 0.15 20.07
CA TRP A 18 0.52 0.97 19.60
C TRP A 18 0.56 2.34 20.27
N THR A 19 0.71 2.31 21.59
CA THR A 19 0.75 3.48 22.46
C THR A 19 2.19 3.91 22.75
N SER A 20 2.38 5.15 23.21
CA SER A 20 3.71 5.63 23.64
C SER A 20 4.29 4.80 24.78
N GLN A 21 3.44 4.22 25.64
CA GLN A 21 3.84 3.31 26.72
C GLN A 21 4.49 2.03 26.17
N ASN A 22 4.07 1.58 24.99
CA ASN A 22 4.61 0.42 24.29
C ASN A 22 5.74 0.79 23.31
N GLY A 23 6.30 1.99 23.42
CA GLY A 23 7.46 2.45 22.65
C GLY A 23 7.15 3.01 21.27
N PHE A 24 5.87 3.08 20.89
CA PHE A 24 5.45 3.60 19.59
C PHE A 24 5.36 5.13 19.55
N ALA A 25 5.50 5.69 18.35
CA ALA A 25 5.27 7.11 18.11
C ALA A 25 3.81 7.50 18.44
N PRO A 26 3.54 8.74 18.86
CA PRO A 26 2.20 9.17 19.22
C PRO A 26 1.23 9.14 18.02
N CYS A 27 -0.06 9.00 18.31
CA CYS A 27 -1.16 9.09 17.33
C CYS A 27 -1.17 8.01 16.23
N ILE A 28 -0.54 6.84 16.45
CA ILE A 28 -0.53 5.72 15.48
C ILE A 28 -1.40 4.51 15.89
N GLU A 29 -1.86 4.48 17.14
CA GLU A 29 -2.82 3.50 17.65
C GLU A 29 -4.07 3.51 16.79
N ARG A 30 -4.47 2.34 16.29
CA ARG A 30 -5.71 2.19 15.53
C ARG A 30 -6.39 0.89 15.89
N ASP A 31 -7.69 0.90 16.11
CA ASP A 31 -8.44 -0.33 16.37
C ASP A 31 -9.11 -0.89 15.10
N THR A 32 -9.68 -2.09 15.25
CA THR A 32 -10.40 -2.76 14.16
C THR A 32 -11.68 -2.01 13.76
N ASP A 33 -12.33 -1.30 14.68
CA ASP A 33 -13.54 -0.54 14.37
C ASP A 33 -13.25 0.67 13.48
N GLU A 34 -12.16 1.39 13.75
CA GLU A 34 -11.66 2.48 12.91
C GLU A 34 -11.37 2.00 11.48
N TYR A 35 -10.67 0.88 11.33
CA TYR A 35 -10.39 0.32 10.00
C TYR A 35 -11.67 -0.08 9.27
N MET A 36 -12.64 -0.65 9.96
CA MET A 36 -13.92 -1.05 9.37
C MET A 36 -14.76 0.18 8.98
N ALA A 37 -14.70 1.27 9.75
CA ALA A 37 -15.32 2.54 9.40
C ALA A 37 -14.68 3.15 8.14
N TRP A 38 -13.34 3.17 8.05
CA TRP A 38 -12.65 3.65 6.85
C TRP A 38 -12.88 2.76 5.63
N PHE A 39 -12.88 1.44 5.83
CA PHE A 39 -13.21 0.50 4.76
C PHE A 39 -14.65 0.69 4.30
N SER A 40 -15.60 1.00 5.19
CA SER A 40 -16.99 1.29 4.79
C SER A 40 -17.09 2.44 3.79
N ASN A 41 -16.18 3.44 3.86
CA ASN A 41 -16.09 4.50 2.85
C ASN A 41 -15.56 3.97 1.51
N LEU A 42 -14.51 3.14 1.51
CA LEU A 42 -13.98 2.51 0.29
C LEU A 42 -15.02 1.56 -0.34
N ALA A 43 -15.72 0.79 0.49
CA ALA A 43 -16.73 -0.19 0.14
C ALA A 43 -17.98 0.44 -0.51
N GLN A 44 -18.13 1.77 -0.48
CA GLN A 44 -19.13 2.48 -1.26
C GLN A 44 -18.98 2.23 -2.76
N LEU A 45 -17.73 2.05 -3.24
CA LEU A 45 -17.45 1.77 -4.65
C LEU A 45 -18.14 0.47 -5.11
N GLU A 46 -18.70 0.47 -6.31
CA GLU A 46 -19.37 -0.70 -6.92
C GLU A 46 -18.40 -1.61 -7.67
N ASN A 47 -17.10 -1.28 -7.68
CA ASN A 47 -16.05 -2.11 -8.28
C ASN A 47 -16.02 -3.52 -7.69
N ASP A 48 -15.63 -4.49 -8.52
CA ASP A 48 -15.28 -5.84 -8.10
C ASP A 48 -14.14 -5.76 -7.06
N MET A 49 -14.34 -6.39 -5.91
CA MET A 49 -13.36 -6.43 -4.82
C MET A 49 -12.91 -7.85 -4.48
N VAL A 50 -11.61 -8.04 -4.30
CA VAL A 50 -11.05 -9.23 -3.65
C VAL A 50 -10.41 -8.80 -2.34
N ILE A 51 -10.87 -9.38 -1.22
CA ILE A 51 -10.48 -8.96 0.12
C ILE A 51 -9.85 -10.14 0.86
N PHE A 52 -8.60 -9.97 1.29
CA PHE A 52 -7.91 -10.95 2.13
C PHE A 52 -8.04 -10.59 3.61
N THR A 53 -8.41 -11.55 4.45
CA THR A 53 -8.67 -11.28 5.87
C THR A 53 -8.54 -12.53 6.74
N SER A 54 -8.59 -12.39 8.06
CA SER A 54 -8.75 -13.52 8.98
C SER A 54 -10.21 -14.03 9.01
N PRO A 55 -10.44 -15.32 9.36
CA PRO A 55 -11.79 -15.90 9.38
C PRO A 55 -12.80 -15.18 10.27
N ASP A 56 -12.37 -14.65 11.40
CA ASP A 56 -13.19 -13.94 12.39
C ASP A 56 -13.73 -12.60 11.90
N LEU A 57 -13.00 -11.92 10.99
CA LEU A 57 -13.39 -10.62 10.43
C LEU A 57 -14.27 -10.73 9.19
N LYS A 58 -14.33 -11.91 8.57
CA LYS A 58 -15.08 -12.15 7.33
C LYS A 58 -16.56 -11.73 7.43
N PRO A 59 -17.36 -12.14 8.45
CA PRO A 59 -18.78 -11.80 8.51
C PRO A 59 -19.04 -10.29 8.49
N ARG A 60 -18.18 -9.52 9.16
CA ARG A 60 -18.29 -8.06 9.21
C ARG A 60 -17.99 -7.42 7.85
N ILE A 61 -17.00 -7.93 7.13
CA ILE A 61 -16.67 -7.45 5.78
C ILE A 61 -17.77 -7.83 4.78
N GLU A 62 -18.36 -9.03 4.90
CA GLU A 62 -19.53 -9.44 4.10
C GLU A 62 -20.71 -8.50 4.31
N GLU A 63 -20.95 -8.07 5.55
CA GLU A 63 -22.00 -7.12 5.85
C GLU A 63 -21.76 -5.76 5.19
N ILE A 64 -20.55 -5.20 5.33
CA ILE A 64 -20.18 -3.91 4.73
C ILE A 64 -20.31 -3.94 3.19
N ARG A 65 -20.06 -5.10 2.57
CA ARG A 65 -20.10 -5.31 1.12
C ARG A 65 -21.36 -6.00 0.61
N ARG A 66 -22.39 -6.15 1.45
CA ARG A 66 -23.63 -6.85 1.11
C ARG A 66 -24.22 -6.32 -0.21
N GLY A 67 -24.53 -7.22 -1.13
CA GLY A 67 -25.13 -6.90 -2.43
C GLY A 67 -24.16 -6.31 -3.47
N LYS A 68 -22.85 -6.26 -3.20
CA LYS A 68 -21.82 -5.77 -4.15
C LYS A 68 -20.85 -6.87 -4.55
N PRO A 69 -20.32 -6.86 -5.79
CA PRO A 69 -19.42 -7.90 -6.27
C PRO A 69 -18.14 -7.95 -5.42
N THR A 70 -18.02 -9.03 -4.64
CA THR A 70 -16.96 -9.17 -3.64
C THR A 70 -16.60 -10.64 -3.49
N THR A 71 -15.30 -10.94 -3.48
CA THR A 71 -14.77 -12.24 -3.08
C THR A 71 -13.89 -12.04 -1.86
N ILE A 72 -14.19 -12.77 -0.77
CA ILE A 72 -13.41 -12.71 0.46
C ILE A 72 -12.62 -14.01 0.60
N VAL A 73 -11.31 -13.88 0.73
CA VAL A 73 -10.38 -15.00 0.92
C VAL A 73 -9.84 -14.94 2.34
N THR A 74 -10.18 -15.94 3.15
CA THR A 74 -9.71 -16.02 4.53
C THR A 74 -8.42 -16.81 4.65
N LEU A 75 -7.51 -16.35 5.51
CA LEU A 75 -6.30 -17.09 5.87
C LEU A 75 -5.82 -16.76 7.28
N ASP A 76 -5.00 -17.66 7.84
CA ASP A 76 -4.32 -17.42 9.10
C ASP A 76 -2.97 -16.75 8.82
N PHE A 77 -2.93 -15.43 8.99
CA PHE A 77 -1.78 -14.58 8.68
C PHE A 77 -0.52 -15.01 9.46
N ASN A 78 -0.68 -15.25 10.76
CA ASN A 78 0.44 -15.59 11.63
C ASN A 78 1.00 -16.97 11.28
N LYS A 79 0.13 -17.94 10.99
CA LYS A 79 0.55 -19.29 10.63
C LYS A 79 1.19 -19.36 9.24
N GLU A 80 0.56 -18.77 8.23
CA GLU A 80 1.03 -18.87 6.84
C GLU A 80 2.40 -18.21 6.64
N PHE A 81 2.67 -17.11 7.34
CA PHE A 81 3.86 -16.28 7.10
C PHE A 81 4.87 -16.28 8.26
N HIS A 82 4.73 -17.20 9.22
CA HIS A 82 5.56 -17.23 10.44
C HIS A 82 7.08 -17.22 10.16
N HIS A 83 7.56 -17.91 9.12
CA HIS A 83 8.99 -17.91 8.79
C HIS A 83 9.52 -16.51 8.41
N ILE A 84 8.78 -15.77 7.58
CA ILE A 84 9.17 -14.43 7.15
C ILE A 84 9.01 -13.46 8.32
N ARG A 85 7.91 -13.56 9.06
CA ARG A 85 7.64 -12.81 10.29
C ARG A 85 8.80 -12.95 11.29
N ASN A 86 9.22 -14.17 11.58
CA ASN A 86 10.32 -14.45 12.50
C ASN A 86 11.65 -13.90 11.98
N ARG A 87 11.88 -13.95 10.66
CA ARG A 87 13.06 -13.32 10.07
C ARG A 87 13.05 -11.80 10.25
N ILE A 88 11.93 -11.13 10.01
CA ILE A 88 11.79 -9.68 10.22
C ILE A 88 12.02 -9.34 11.70
N ALA A 89 11.36 -10.06 12.61
CA ALA A 89 11.52 -9.87 14.04
C ALA A 89 12.97 -10.07 14.51
N SER A 90 13.69 -11.02 13.92
CA SER A 90 15.12 -11.25 14.22
C SER A 90 15.99 -10.05 13.83
N ILE A 91 15.67 -9.37 12.72
CA ILE A 91 16.40 -8.19 12.25
C ILE A 91 16.05 -6.96 13.11
N GLN A 92 14.76 -6.74 13.40
CA GLN A 92 14.32 -5.63 14.25
C GLN A 92 14.91 -5.71 15.68
N SER A 93 15.19 -6.92 16.16
CA SER A 93 15.80 -7.16 17.47
C SER A 93 17.34 -7.07 17.45
N ASP A 94 17.97 -7.05 16.27
CA ASP A 94 19.42 -7.02 16.12
C ASP A 94 20.01 -5.67 16.57
N VAL A 95 21.10 -5.72 17.35
CA VAL A 95 21.75 -4.52 17.88
C VAL A 95 22.34 -3.64 16.79
N THR A 96 22.92 -4.24 15.74
CA THR A 96 23.55 -3.49 14.64
C THR A 96 22.49 -2.76 13.84
N PHE A 97 21.35 -3.41 13.58
CA PHE A 97 20.21 -2.79 12.92
C PHE A 97 19.69 -1.59 13.74
N ARG A 98 19.43 -1.78 15.05
CA ARG A 98 18.93 -0.72 15.93
C ARG A 98 19.89 0.47 16.08
N LEU A 99 21.20 0.21 16.06
CA LEU A 99 22.23 1.26 16.11
C LEU A 99 22.28 2.09 14.82
N ARG A 100 21.97 1.49 13.67
CA ARG A 100 21.90 2.19 12.38
C ARG A 100 20.59 2.97 12.19
N THR A 101 19.52 2.58 12.89
CA THR A 101 18.24 3.31 12.88
C THR A 101 18.36 4.63 13.65
N PRO A 102 18.11 5.79 13.00
CA PRO A 102 18.08 7.09 13.69
C PRO A 102 17.10 7.07 14.86
N VAL A 103 17.47 7.72 15.97
CA VAL A 103 16.74 7.64 17.25
C VAL A 103 15.28 8.06 17.07
N GLU A 104 15.04 9.12 16.31
CA GLU A 104 13.72 9.68 16.00
C GLU A 104 12.82 8.72 15.21
N GLN A 105 13.39 7.74 14.51
CA GLN A 105 12.63 6.77 13.71
C GLN A 105 12.27 5.51 14.50
N ARG A 106 12.93 5.24 15.64
CA ARG A 106 12.78 3.98 16.39
C ARG A 106 11.37 3.73 16.91
N GLY A 107 10.54 4.77 17.04
CA GLY A 107 9.14 4.66 17.43
C GLY A 107 8.19 4.27 16.29
N ASN A 108 8.67 4.21 15.05
CA ASN A 108 7.81 3.90 13.90
C ASN A 108 7.50 2.40 13.83
N PRO A 109 6.32 2.03 13.31
CA PRO A 109 5.93 0.63 13.13
C PRO A 109 6.91 -0.21 12.31
N GLU A 110 7.59 0.38 11.31
CA GLU A 110 8.56 -0.35 10.49
C GLU A 110 9.76 -0.91 11.28
N PHE A 111 10.06 -0.36 12.46
CA PHE A 111 11.16 -0.82 13.33
C PHE A 111 10.70 -1.62 14.54
N LEU A 112 9.41 -1.57 14.90
CA LEU A 112 8.87 -2.16 16.13
C LEU A 112 7.92 -3.33 15.90
N SER A 113 7.29 -3.42 14.73
CA SER A 113 6.29 -4.45 14.44
C SER A 113 6.66 -5.27 13.22
N ALA A 114 7.03 -6.53 13.45
CA ALA A 114 7.29 -7.48 12.38
C ALA A 114 6.02 -7.76 11.55
N ASP A 115 4.86 -7.76 12.22
CA ASP A 115 3.56 -7.96 11.59
C ASP A 115 3.18 -6.80 10.67
N TYR A 116 3.48 -5.56 11.06
CA TYR A 116 3.28 -4.39 10.20
C TYR A 116 4.14 -4.46 8.94
N VAL A 117 5.45 -4.65 9.12
CA VAL A 117 6.40 -4.75 8.00
C VAL A 117 5.98 -5.87 7.06
N LEU A 118 5.64 -7.05 7.60
CA LEU A 118 5.20 -8.18 6.82
C LEU A 118 3.91 -7.87 6.03
N LEU A 119 2.89 -7.31 6.67
CA LEU A 119 1.61 -7.00 6.02
C LEU A 119 1.79 -5.98 4.89
N CYS A 120 2.55 -4.90 5.13
CA CYS A 120 2.90 -3.93 4.10
C CYS A 120 3.63 -4.60 2.92
N ASN A 121 4.53 -5.53 3.20
CA ASN A 121 5.30 -6.23 2.18
C ASN A 121 4.51 -7.30 1.41
N LEU A 122 3.34 -7.74 1.90
CA LEU A 122 2.50 -8.76 1.26
C LEU A 122 1.49 -8.18 0.24
N LYS A 123 1.42 -6.86 0.05
CA LYS A 123 0.49 -6.21 -0.88
C LYS A 123 0.53 -6.82 -2.28
N THR A 124 1.74 -6.95 -2.84
CA THR A 124 1.93 -7.50 -4.18
C THR A 124 1.67 -9.00 -4.25
N TYR A 125 1.90 -9.73 -3.15
CA TYR A 125 1.56 -11.14 -3.00
C TYR A 125 0.05 -11.33 -3.08
N PHE A 126 -0.75 -10.55 -2.36
CA PHE A 126 -2.21 -10.65 -2.37
C PHE A 126 -2.80 -10.37 -3.75
N VAL A 127 -2.34 -9.32 -4.43
CA VAL A 127 -2.76 -9.03 -5.81
C VAL A 127 -2.43 -10.20 -6.73
N ASN A 128 -1.21 -10.74 -6.65
CA ASN A 128 -0.81 -11.88 -7.49
C ASN A 128 -1.50 -13.18 -7.11
N LYS A 129 -1.89 -13.38 -5.85
CA LYS A 129 -2.69 -14.51 -5.41
C LYS A 129 -4.09 -14.43 -6.04
N ALA A 130 -4.73 -13.26 -5.99
CA ALA A 130 -6.03 -13.05 -6.62
C ALA A 130 -6.00 -13.27 -8.14
N ILE A 131 -4.97 -12.76 -8.83
CA ILE A 131 -4.78 -12.97 -10.28
C ILE A 131 -4.60 -14.47 -10.58
N ARG A 132 -3.70 -15.16 -9.89
CA ARG A 132 -3.41 -16.59 -10.15
C ARG A 132 -4.58 -17.52 -9.84
N GLN A 133 -5.45 -17.12 -8.92
CA GLN A 133 -6.67 -17.86 -8.59
C GLN A 133 -7.84 -17.54 -9.54
N GLY A 134 -7.64 -16.69 -10.55
CA GLY A 134 -8.70 -16.32 -11.50
C GLY A 134 -9.82 -15.47 -10.88
N LEU A 135 -9.54 -14.79 -9.76
CA LEU A 135 -10.53 -13.96 -9.04
C LEU A 135 -10.70 -12.57 -9.65
N ILE A 136 -9.80 -12.18 -10.55
CA ILE A 136 -9.80 -10.87 -11.21
C ILE A 136 -10.36 -11.01 -12.62
N LYS A 137 -11.46 -10.30 -12.91
CA LYS A 137 -12.13 -10.31 -14.21
C LYS A 137 -11.73 -9.12 -15.10
N ASP A 138 -11.32 -8.01 -14.48
CA ASP A 138 -10.88 -6.81 -15.19
C ASP A 138 -9.44 -6.92 -15.70
N ASP A 139 -9.13 -6.19 -16.78
CA ASP A 139 -7.76 -6.06 -17.30
C ASP A 139 -6.80 -5.31 -16.37
N MET A 140 -7.38 -4.48 -15.49
CA MET A 140 -6.66 -3.59 -14.57
C MET A 140 -7.03 -3.95 -13.15
N VAL A 141 -6.02 -4.03 -12.29
CA VAL A 141 -6.22 -4.26 -10.87
C VAL A 141 -5.43 -3.25 -10.05
N ALA A 142 -6.05 -2.80 -8.97
CA ALA A 142 -5.46 -1.89 -8.01
C ALA A 142 -5.29 -2.60 -6.66
N TRP A 143 -4.14 -2.40 -6.04
CA TRP A 143 -4.07 -2.49 -4.58
C TRP A 143 -4.58 -1.17 -4.00
N ILE A 144 -5.48 -1.23 -3.02
CA ILE A 144 -5.85 -0.08 -2.19
C ILE A 144 -5.84 -0.53 -0.73
N ASP A 145 -5.12 0.19 0.14
CA ASP A 145 -5.11 -0.13 1.57
C ASP A 145 -6.54 -0.12 2.13
N PHE A 146 -6.86 -1.08 3.00
CA PHE A 146 -8.21 -1.25 3.56
C PHE A 146 -8.71 0.02 4.26
N GLY A 147 -7.81 0.73 4.94
CA GLY A 147 -8.06 2.00 5.60
C GLY A 147 -7.77 3.26 4.75
N TYR A 148 -7.70 3.17 3.43
CA TYR A 148 -7.33 4.31 2.57
C TYR A 148 -8.36 5.45 2.63
N CYS A 149 -9.66 5.11 2.64
CA CYS A 149 -10.74 6.11 2.65
C CYS A 149 -11.11 6.52 4.07
N ARG A 150 -10.36 7.47 4.65
CA ARG A 150 -10.59 7.91 6.04
C ARG A 150 -11.87 8.72 6.25
N ASP A 151 -12.41 9.29 5.19
CA ASP A 151 -13.67 10.03 5.17
C ASP A 151 -14.50 9.67 3.93
N SER A 152 -15.79 10.00 3.97
CA SER A 152 -16.74 9.76 2.88
C SER A 152 -16.41 10.57 1.61
N ASP A 153 -15.70 11.69 1.76
CA ASP A 153 -15.31 12.57 0.65
C ASP A 153 -14.09 12.06 -0.13
N THR A 154 -13.41 11.03 0.37
CA THR A 154 -12.20 10.48 -0.24
C THR A 154 -12.50 9.87 -1.61
N THR A 155 -13.62 9.14 -1.75
CA THR A 155 -14.08 8.58 -3.03
C THR A 155 -14.55 9.66 -4.01
N ASN A 156 -14.76 10.88 -3.53
CA ASN A 156 -15.16 12.05 -4.33
C ASN A 156 -16.47 11.80 -5.12
N GLY A 157 -17.41 11.09 -4.49
CA GLY A 157 -18.74 10.77 -5.06
C GLY A 157 -18.71 9.80 -6.24
N ILE A 158 -17.59 9.11 -6.47
CA ILE A 158 -17.48 8.10 -7.52
C ILE A 158 -18.24 6.84 -7.07
N LYS A 159 -19.16 6.34 -7.91
CA LYS A 159 -19.78 5.03 -7.70
C LYS A 159 -18.89 3.89 -8.20
N THR A 160 -18.47 3.95 -9.46
CA THR A 160 -17.55 2.96 -10.04
C THR A 160 -16.28 3.66 -10.49
N TRP A 161 -15.15 3.28 -9.91
CA TRP A 161 -13.86 3.81 -10.29
C TRP A 161 -13.39 3.19 -11.61
N SER A 162 -13.17 4.06 -12.59
CA SER A 162 -12.59 3.71 -13.88
C SER A 162 -11.62 4.80 -14.31
N TRP A 163 -10.48 4.38 -14.84
CA TRP A 163 -9.44 5.31 -15.31
C TRP A 163 -8.56 4.63 -16.35
N SER A 164 -8.24 5.35 -17.43
CA SER A 164 -7.36 4.86 -18.51
C SER A 164 -5.89 4.96 -18.09
N PHE A 165 -5.43 4.00 -17.29
CA PHE A 165 -4.02 3.79 -16.98
C PHE A 165 -3.28 3.16 -18.17
N ASN A 166 -1.96 3.37 -18.27
CA ASN A 166 -1.15 2.70 -19.28
C ASN A 166 -0.91 1.26 -18.84
N LYS A 167 -1.40 0.30 -19.63
CA LYS A 167 -1.29 -1.14 -19.33
C LYS A 167 0.16 -1.64 -19.29
N GLU A 168 1.11 -0.94 -19.92
CA GLU A 168 2.53 -1.32 -19.96
C GLU A 168 3.32 -0.87 -18.73
N LYS A 169 2.70 -0.16 -17.78
CA LYS A 169 3.38 0.38 -16.60
C LYS A 169 2.69 -0.02 -15.31
N MET A 170 3.47 -0.15 -14.26
CA MET A 170 2.95 -0.05 -12.90
C MET A 170 2.75 1.42 -12.53
N HIS A 171 1.58 1.76 -12.02
CA HIS A 171 1.21 3.10 -11.63
C HIS A 171 1.31 3.27 -10.13
N PHE A 172 2.32 4.04 -9.74
CA PHE A 172 2.56 4.42 -8.35
C PHE A 172 2.11 5.86 -8.15
N PHE A 173 1.96 6.25 -6.89
CA PHE A 173 1.52 7.58 -6.53
C PHE A 173 2.55 8.24 -5.62
N THR A 174 2.73 9.54 -5.82
CA THR A 174 3.72 10.31 -5.06
C THR A 174 3.13 11.61 -4.53
N ILE A 175 3.53 11.95 -3.32
CA ILE A 175 3.19 13.21 -2.63
C ILE A 175 4.36 14.19 -2.62
N ARG A 176 5.50 13.83 -3.22
CA ARG A 176 6.71 14.65 -3.27
C ARG A 176 7.41 14.52 -4.63
N ARG A 177 7.75 15.65 -5.23
CA ARG A 177 8.52 15.69 -6.49
C ARG A 177 10.02 15.60 -6.23
N GLY A 178 10.77 15.34 -7.29
CA GLY A 178 12.23 15.36 -7.27
C GLY A 178 12.86 14.11 -6.67
N LEU A 179 12.19 12.95 -6.78
CA LEU A 179 12.80 11.68 -6.44
C LEU A 179 13.99 11.44 -7.36
N LYS A 180 15.19 11.41 -6.77
CA LYS A 180 16.45 11.06 -7.42
C LYS A 180 17.09 9.92 -6.64
N LEU A 181 17.20 8.76 -7.28
CA LEU A 181 17.83 7.57 -6.72
C LEU A 181 18.95 7.17 -7.68
N GLU A 182 20.14 7.72 -7.47
CA GLU A 182 21.30 7.53 -8.36
C GLU A 182 22.10 6.28 -7.97
N THR A 183 22.08 5.92 -6.69
CA THR A 183 22.79 4.77 -6.14
C THR A 183 21.89 3.94 -5.23
N LEU A 184 22.23 2.67 -5.02
CA LEU A 184 21.54 1.85 -4.03
C LEU A 184 21.66 2.44 -2.61
N GLU A 185 22.79 3.07 -2.29
CA GLU A 185 22.98 3.77 -1.02
C GLU A 185 21.96 4.91 -0.85
N SER A 186 21.63 5.65 -1.92
CA SER A 186 20.58 6.68 -1.86
C SER A 186 19.20 6.11 -1.52
N VAL A 187 18.92 4.86 -1.93
CA VAL A 187 17.71 4.12 -1.56
C VAL A 187 17.73 3.80 -0.06
N TYR A 188 18.82 3.20 0.43
CA TYR A 188 18.97 2.83 1.84
C TYR A 188 18.92 4.06 2.76
N ASN A 189 19.51 5.18 2.35
CA ASN A 189 19.40 6.45 3.07
C ASN A 189 17.95 6.97 3.12
N CYS A 190 17.13 6.69 2.11
CA CYS A 190 15.71 7.01 2.17
C CYS A 190 14.95 6.08 3.13
N MET A 191 15.25 4.78 3.11
CA MET A 191 14.66 3.78 4.02
C MET A 191 14.96 4.12 5.49
N SER A 192 16.26 4.22 5.84
CA SER A 192 16.67 4.49 7.24
C SER A 192 16.20 5.85 7.76
N GLY A 193 15.99 6.83 6.88
CA GLY A 193 15.47 8.15 7.24
C GLY A 193 13.95 8.30 7.11
N ASN A 194 13.20 7.22 6.85
CA ASN A 194 11.76 7.21 6.57
C ASN A 194 11.32 8.33 5.60
N ARG A 195 12.06 8.50 4.49
CA ARG A 195 11.83 9.58 3.52
C ARG A 195 10.77 9.16 2.51
N VAL A 196 9.53 9.55 2.76
CA VAL A 196 8.42 9.17 1.90
C VAL A 196 8.36 9.99 0.60
N TYR A 197 8.49 9.28 -0.52
CA TYR A 197 8.18 9.81 -1.86
C TYR A 197 6.99 9.08 -2.49
N ILE A 198 7.09 7.74 -2.54
CA ILE A 198 6.05 6.85 -3.06
C ILE A 198 5.13 6.49 -1.89
N ILE A 199 3.82 6.65 -2.07
CA ILE A 199 2.86 6.19 -1.07
C ILE A 199 2.57 4.70 -1.25
N GLY A 200 2.50 3.96 -0.15
CA GLY A 200 2.14 2.55 -0.14
C GLY A 200 0.64 2.26 -0.32
N GLY A 201 -0.20 3.29 -0.12
CA GLY A 201 -1.65 3.12 0.01
C GLY A 201 -2.39 2.73 -1.26
N VAL A 202 -1.77 2.89 -2.44
CA VAL A 202 -2.38 2.54 -3.72
C VAL A 202 -1.34 2.25 -4.80
N LEU A 203 -1.57 1.17 -5.53
CA LEU A 203 -0.83 0.77 -6.73
C LEU A 203 -1.82 0.33 -7.80
N VAL A 204 -1.56 0.58 -9.08
CA VAL A 204 -2.42 0.11 -10.17
C VAL A 204 -1.59 -0.48 -11.30
N GLY A 205 -2.06 -1.55 -11.93
CA GLY A 205 -1.36 -2.18 -13.05
C GLY A 205 -2.26 -3.16 -13.80
N ALA A 206 -1.85 -3.50 -15.02
CA ALA A 206 -2.45 -4.61 -15.75
C ALA A 206 -2.01 -5.95 -15.13
N LEU A 207 -2.77 -7.03 -15.36
CA LEU A 207 -2.50 -8.35 -14.80
C LEU A 207 -1.07 -8.83 -15.05
N GLU A 208 -0.60 -8.75 -16.29
CA GLU A 208 0.76 -9.14 -16.68
C GLU A 208 1.83 -8.30 -15.98
N LYS A 209 1.62 -6.98 -15.90
CA LYS A 209 2.56 -6.07 -15.21
C LYS A 209 2.62 -6.35 -13.71
N TRP A 210 1.51 -6.74 -13.08
CA TRP A 210 1.52 -7.16 -11.67
C TRP A 210 2.37 -8.42 -11.44
N GLN A 211 2.39 -9.35 -12.38
CA GLN A 211 3.24 -10.55 -12.29
C GLN A 211 4.72 -10.21 -12.45
N GLU A 212 5.07 -9.37 -13.42
CA GLU A 212 6.45 -8.85 -13.56
C GLU A 212 6.90 -8.08 -12.32
N PHE A 213 6.04 -7.19 -11.84
CA PHE A 213 6.32 -6.38 -10.67
C PHE A 213 6.48 -7.21 -9.40
N TYR A 214 5.68 -8.26 -9.21
CA TYR A 214 5.83 -9.17 -8.08
C TYR A 214 7.18 -9.87 -8.04
N ARG A 215 7.72 -10.28 -9.21
CA ARG A 215 9.07 -10.85 -9.28
C ARG A 215 10.13 -9.84 -8.86
N LEU A 216 9.98 -8.58 -9.27
CA LEU A 216 10.89 -7.49 -8.87
C LEU A 216 10.81 -7.20 -7.37
N VAL A 217 9.60 -7.12 -6.80
CA VAL A 217 9.39 -6.93 -5.36
C VAL A 217 10.00 -8.07 -4.56
N TRP A 218 9.75 -9.32 -4.97
CA TRP A 218 10.35 -10.49 -4.33
C TRP A 218 11.89 -10.45 -4.35
N HIS A 219 12.49 -10.03 -5.47
CA HIS A 219 13.93 -9.85 -5.56
C HIS A 219 14.45 -8.80 -4.57
N CYS A 220 13.78 -7.63 -4.49
CA CYS A 220 14.14 -6.54 -3.58
C CYS A 220 14.02 -6.98 -2.11
N GLN A 221 12.90 -7.60 -1.74
CA GLN A 221 12.64 -8.12 -0.40
C GLN A 221 13.70 -9.15 0.02
N LYS A 222 14.02 -10.10 -0.88
CA LYS A 222 15.05 -11.11 -0.61
C LYS A 222 16.43 -10.48 -0.41
N LYS A 223 16.76 -9.43 -1.16
CA LYS A 223 18.03 -8.72 -1.04
C LYS A 223 18.15 -8.00 0.31
N VAL A 224 17.16 -7.18 0.70
CA VAL A 224 17.22 -6.46 1.99
C VAL A 224 17.25 -7.41 3.18
N LEU A 225 16.48 -8.50 3.15
CA LEU A 225 16.48 -9.50 4.22
C LEU A 225 17.83 -10.23 4.35
N ARG A 226 18.58 -10.41 3.25
CA ARG A 226 19.95 -10.98 3.29
C ARG A 226 20.96 -10.01 3.88
N GLU A 227 20.72 -8.72 3.72
CA GLU A 227 21.58 -7.64 4.24
C GLU A 227 21.22 -7.22 5.67
N ASN A 228 20.29 -7.94 6.32
CA ASN A 228 19.74 -7.59 7.64
C ASN A 228 19.11 -6.19 7.66
N ILE A 229 18.41 -5.83 6.58
CA ILE A 229 17.64 -4.59 6.47
C ILE A 229 16.16 -4.97 6.39
N VAL A 230 15.32 -4.22 7.11
CA VAL A 230 13.86 -4.26 7.00
C VAL A 230 13.34 -2.83 6.85
N ASP A 231 12.28 -2.69 6.07
CA ASP A 231 11.50 -1.47 5.91
C ASP A 231 10.08 -1.85 5.45
N ASP A 232 9.16 -0.90 5.48
CA ASP A 232 7.81 -1.09 4.93
C ASP A 232 7.81 -1.17 3.40
N ASP A 233 6.63 -1.18 2.80
CA ASP A 233 6.47 -1.28 1.36
C ASP A 233 7.03 -0.07 0.59
N GLN A 234 7.07 1.11 1.21
CA GLN A 234 7.57 2.33 0.56
C GLN A 234 9.06 2.23 0.27
N GLY A 235 9.84 1.72 1.22
CA GLY A 235 11.26 1.42 1.02
C GLY A 235 11.48 0.44 -0.12
N ILE A 236 10.77 -0.68 -0.10
CA ILE A 236 10.87 -1.70 -1.15
C ILE A 236 10.47 -1.14 -2.52
N PHE A 237 9.46 -0.27 -2.58
CA PHE A 237 9.02 0.38 -3.80
C PHE A 237 10.03 1.40 -4.33
N LEU A 238 10.77 2.11 -3.48
CA LEU A 238 11.91 2.93 -3.89
C LEU A 238 12.99 2.06 -4.54
N MET A 239 13.29 0.90 -3.95
CA MET A 239 14.27 -0.04 -4.49
C MET A 239 13.82 -0.60 -5.85
N CYS A 240 12.54 -0.94 -5.99
CA CYS A 240 11.97 -1.36 -7.28
C CYS A 240 12.08 -0.26 -8.33
N TYR A 241 11.78 0.99 -7.96
CA TYR A 241 11.90 2.14 -8.85
C TYR A 241 13.35 2.41 -9.26
N TYR A 242 14.31 2.23 -8.34
CA TYR A 242 15.74 2.31 -8.65
C TYR A 242 16.15 1.27 -9.70
N TYR A 243 15.73 0.01 -9.54
CA TYR A 243 16.11 -1.06 -10.49
C TYR A 243 15.41 -0.98 -11.83
N ARG A 244 14.12 -0.61 -11.85
CA ARG A 244 13.29 -0.62 -13.06
C ARG A 244 12.43 0.64 -13.15
N PRO A 245 13.05 1.84 -13.27
CA PRO A 245 12.30 3.08 -13.42
C PRO A 245 11.48 3.10 -14.72
N ASP A 246 11.90 2.35 -15.73
CA ASP A 246 11.17 2.14 -16.98
C ASP A 246 9.83 1.43 -16.75
N MET A 247 9.72 0.53 -15.77
CA MET A 247 8.49 -0.22 -15.48
C MET A 247 7.44 0.62 -14.73
N ILE A 248 7.88 1.64 -13.99
CA ILE A 248 7.06 2.34 -13.00
C ILE A 248 6.78 3.79 -13.41
N LYS A 249 5.49 4.13 -13.51
CA LYS A 249 5.03 5.51 -13.71
C LYS A 249 4.61 6.13 -12.39
N LEU A 250 5.33 7.17 -11.95
CA LEU A 250 4.97 7.98 -10.80
C LEU A 250 3.86 8.99 -11.15
N ASN A 251 2.77 8.97 -10.40
CA ASN A 251 1.64 9.89 -10.54
C ASN A 251 1.60 10.83 -9.34
N TYR A 252 1.92 12.11 -9.57
CA TYR A 252 1.93 13.10 -8.50
C TYR A 252 0.51 13.50 -8.07
N LEU A 253 0.21 13.37 -6.78
CA LEU A 253 -1.08 13.72 -6.17
C LEU A 253 -1.12 15.14 -5.60
N GLY A 254 0.04 15.75 -5.40
CA GLY A 254 0.18 17.02 -4.67
C GLY A 254 0.95 16.85 -3.36
N LYS A 255 1.51 17.95 -2.86
CA LYS A 255 2.31 17.94 -1.62
C LYS A 255 1.46 17.47 -0.44
N ASN A 256 1.89 16.39 0.22
CA ASN A 256 1.21 15.76 1.35
C ASN A 256 -0.24 15.30 1.07
N LYS A 257 -0.58 15.03 -0.19
CA LYS A 257 -1.92 14.62 -0.61
C LYS A 257 -2.08 13.10 -0.68
N TRP A 258 -1.99 12.46 0.49
CA TRP A 258 -2.00 11.00 0.64
C TRP A 258 -3.27 10.32 0.12
N PHE A 259 -4.44 10.95 0.31
CA PHE A 259 -5.77 10.38 0.04
C PHE A 259 -6.46 10.95 -1.20
N ASP A 260 -5.73 11.66 -2.09
CA ASP A 260 -6.34 12.35 -3.24
C ASP A 260 -6.42 11.49 -4.51
N LEU A 261 -6.24 10.17 -4.44
CA LEU A 261 -6.29 9.25 -5.59
C LEU A 261 -7.53 9.49 -6.45
N PHE A 262 -8.72 9.33 -5.88
CA PHE A 262 -9.98 9.42 -6.61
C PHE A 262 -10.27 10.85 -7.09
N ARG A 263 -9.76 11.87 -6.40
CA ARG A 263 -9.85 13.26 -6.85
C ARG A 263 -8.97 13.54 -8.06
N CYS A 264 -7.80 12.89 -8.16
CA CYS A 264 -6.86 13.07 -9.27
C CYS A 264 -7.14 12.11 -10.45
N LYS A 265 -7.63 10.91 -10.17
CA LYS A 265 -7.80 9.80 -11.12
C LYS A 265 -9.25 9.28 -11.14
N GLY A 266 -10.21 10.16 -10.86
CA GLY A 266 -11.64 9.89 -10.97
C GLY A 266 -12.30 10.48 -12.22
N ARG A 267 -13.64 10.45 -12.26
CA ARG A 267 -14.42 10.99 -13.39
C ARG A 267 -14.03 12.45 -13.68
N ARG A 268 -13.82 12.79 -14.94
CA ARG A 268 -13.46 14.14 -15.38
C ARG A 268 -14.63 15.10 -15.14
N THR A 269 -14.62 15.79 -14.01
CA THR A 269 -15.45 16.98 -13.77
C THR A 269 -14.63 18.24 -13.97
N ILE A 270 -15.29 19.39 -14.19
CA ILE A 270 -14.65 20.72 -14.23
C ILE A 270 -13.73 20.92 -13.00
N ARG A 271 -14.17 20.46 -11.81
CA ARG A 271 -13.36 20.49 -10.57
C ARG A 271 -12.08 19.66 -10.66
N THR A 272 -12.14 18.43 -11.20
CA THR A 272 -10.93 17.60 -11.38
C THR A 272 -9.96 18.20 -12.41
N PHE A 273 -10.48 18.88 -13.44
CA PHE A 273 -9.67 19.59 -14.44
C PHE A 273 -8.93 20.78 -13.82
N PHE A 274 -9.63 21.67 -13.11
CA PHE A 274 -9.00 22.81 -12.42
C PHE A 274 -7.97 22.39 -11.38
N ARG A 275 -8.21 21.30 -10.66
CA ARG A 275 -7.24 20.77 -9.69
C ARG A 275 -5.99 20.20 -10.37
N LYS A 276 -6.14 19.48 -11.49
CA LYS A 276 -5.02 19.05 -12.32
C LYS A 276 -4.23 20.23 -12.84
N MET A 277 -4.92 21.25 -13.35
CA MET A 277 -4.29 22.51 -13.77
C MET A 277 -3.55 23.16 -12.60
N ARG A 278 -4.10 23.20 -11.38
CA ARG A 278 -3.40 23.75 -10.22
C ARG A 278 -2.13 22.96 -9.84
N ILE A 279 -2.19 21.63 -9.90
CA ILE A 279 -1.02 20.75 -9.71
C ILE A 279 0.02 20.96 -10.83
N LEU A 280 -0.44 21.27 -12.04
CA LEU A 280 0.37 21.55 -13.24
C LEU A 280 0.85 23.00 -13.32
N CYS A 281 0.24 23.96 -12.63
CA CYS A 281 0.59 25.39 -12.67
C CYS A 281 1.45 25.82 -11.48
N LEU A 282 1.44 25.07 -10.37
CA LEU A 282 2.46 25.16 -9.30
C LEU A 282 3.83 24.60 -9.76
N TYR A 283 4.13 24.72 -11.05
CA TYR A 283 5.31 24.21 -11.76
C TYR A 283 6.38 25.28 -11.98
N LYS A 284 6.25 26.43 -11.32
CA LYS A 284 7.33 27.40 -11.19
C LYS A 284 7.80 27.41 -9.76
#